data_AF-A0AAU4DPD7-F1
#
_entry.id   AF-A0AAU4DPD7-F1
#
_cell.length_a   1.000
_cell.length_b   1.000
_cell.length_c   1.000
_cell.angle_alpha   90.00
_cell.angle_beta   90.00
_cell.angle_gamma   90.00
#
_symmetry.space_group_name_H-M   'P 1'
#
loop_
_entity.id
_entity.type
_entity.pdbx_description
1 polymer ?
#
loop_
_entity_poly.entity_id
_entity_poly.type
_entity_poly.pdbx_seq_one_letter_code
_entity_poly.pdbx_strand_id
1 'polypeptide(L)'
;MAAPRYIDYMPLDDIRPAERNPKGHDNGGLDASVDQFDFTEPGLLDERTGRLVAGHGRYDALARRRNAGKPAPDGVVVSGDGTWTVPVVRGWASRDDAHAEAYLIASNHLTTKGGWDDADLADMLSGLEDLDADLFAATGFDRGQLDALLADLETDGAEDETGVQEGPEEAPEEPARGDLLALAGVTVGEPEHQVEKGQVWELGEHRLVVAEVFDGWPAWSPLLIEDSLFLPYPTPLAPFADRAAGRRLVMVQPERYLASHLLDKWARISGQEPVLVDDES
;
A
#
# COMPACT_ATOMS: atom_id res chain seq x y z
N MET A 1 -7.49 2.08 -28.18
CA MET A 1 -7.20 1.20 -27.01
C MET A 1 -5.84 1.58 -26.49
N ALA A 2 -5.68 1.79 -25.18
CA ALA A 2 -4.36 1.97 -24.59
C ALA A 2 -3.55 0.67 -24.80
N ALA A 3 -2.28 0.79 -25.20
CA ALA A 3 -1.43 -0.38 -25.38
C ALA A 3 -1.30 -1.15 -24.05
N PRO A 4 -1.22 -2.50 -24.07
CA PRO A 4 -0.99 -3.28 -22.86
C PRO A 4 0.35 -2.91 -22.23
N ARG A 5 0.47 -3.16 -20.92
CA ARG A 5 1.78 -3.11 -20.24
C ARG A 5 2.64 -4.27 -20.71
N TYR A 6 3.95 -4.04 -20.83
CA TYR A 6 4.94 -5.05 -21.14
C TYR A 6 6.26 -4.75 -20.42
N ILE A 7 7.16 -5.73 -20.35
CA ILE A 7 8.52 -5.54 -19.85
C ILE A 7 9.46 -5.51 -21.05
N ASP A 8 10.35 -4.53 -21.07
CA ASP A 8 11.41 -4.41 -22.08
C ASP A 8 12.78 -4.34 -21.40
N TYR A 9 13.79 -4.94 -22.02
CA TYR A 9 15.17 -4.91 -21.53
C TYR A 9 15.92 -3.79 -22.24
N MET A 10 16.28 -2.75 -21.49
CA MET A 10 16.92 -1.55 -22.02
C MET A 10 18.33 -1.41 -21.48
N PRO A 11 19.29 -0.85 -22.24
CA PRO A 11 20.61 -0.51 -21.69
C PRO A 11 20.45 0.39 -20.46
N LEU A 12 21.19 0.07 -19.39
CA LEU A 12 21.13 0.81 -18.13
C LEU A 12 21.43 2.31 -18.35
N ASP A 13 22.36 2.62 -19.26
CA ASP A 13 22.74 4.00 -19.60
C ASP A 13 21.67 4.76 -20.40
N ASP A 14 20.70 4.05 -20.99
CA ASP A 14 19.58 4.66 -21.72
C ASP A 14 18.40 4.99 -20.79
N ILE A 15 18.43 4.51 -19.54
CA ILE A 15 17.40 4.77 -18.54
C ILE A 15 17.51 6.20 -18.05
N ARG A 16 16.51 7.02 -18.38
CA ARG A 16 16.48 8.43 -17.99
C ARG A 16 15.66 8.64 -16.72
N PRO A 17 16.21 9.30 -15.68
CA PRO A 17 15.43 9.65 -14.52
C PRO A 17 14.39 10.73 -14.86
N ALA A 18 13.43 10.91 -13.94
CA ALA A 18 12.50 12.03 -13.98
C ALA A 18 13.27 13.36 -13.91
N GLU A 19 12.71 14.42 -14.50
CA GLU A 19 13.33 15.76 -14.45
C GLU A 19 13.44 16.29 -13.03
N ARG A 20 12.45 15.94 -12.20
CA ARG A 20 12.37 16.29 -10.79
C ARG A 20 11.99 15.04 -10.02
N ASN A 21 12.81 14.68 -9.04
CA ASN A 21 12.50 13.63 -8.08
C ASN A 21 12.77 14.16 -6.67
N PRO A 22 11.74 14.48 -5.88
CA PRO A 22 11.92 14.98 -4.52
C PRO A 22 12.31 13.89 -3.51
N LYS A 23 12.21 12.61 -3.88
CA LYS A 23 12.53 11.50 -2.99
C LYS A 23 14.04 11.27 -2.91
N GLY A 24 14.58 11.32 -1.68
CA GLY A 24 15.90 10.81 -1.38
C GLY A 24 15.92 9.28 -1.36
N HIS A 25 17.10 8.70 -1.56
CA HIS A 25 17.28 7.25 -1.52
C HIS A 25 18.27 6.89 -0.41
N ASP A 26 17.94 5.87 0.39
CA ASP A 26 18.93 5.20 1.22
C ASP A 26 19.80 4.32 0.31
N ASN A 27 20.95 4.87 -0.10
CA ASN A 27 21.86 4.16 -0.97
C ASN A 27 22.45 2.91 -0.31
N GLY A 28 22.64 2.94 1.01
CA GLY A 28 23.20 1.80 1.76
C GLY A 28 22.23 0.62 1.76
N GLY A 29 20.98 0.85 2.18
CA GLY A 29 19.94 -0.17 2.16
C GLY A 29 19.62 -0.69 0.76
N LEU A 30 19.61 0.18 -0.26
CA LEU A 30 19.41 -0.27 -1.65
C LEU A 30 20.55 -1.14 -2.17
N ASP A 31 21.80 -0.80 -1.85
CA ASP A 31 22.96 -1.58 -2.27
C ASP A 31 22.97 -2.94 -1.54
N ALA A 32 22.64 -2.98 -0.24
CA ALA A 32 22.49 -4.20 0.54
C ALA A 32 21.34 -5.08 0.02
N SER A 33 20.20 -4.48 -0.31
CA SER A 33 19.06 -5.16 -0.91
C SER A 33 19.43 -5.82 -2.24
N VAL A 34 20.17 -5.13 -3.12
CA VAL A 34 20.65 -5.73 -4.38
C VAL A 34 21.72 -6.80 -4.15
N ASP A 35 22.60 -6.64 -3.15
CA ASP A 35 23.58 -7.66 -2.79
C ASP A 35 22.89 -8.95 -2.31
N GLN A 36 21.74 -8.85 -1.64
CA GLN A 36 21.06 -9.99 -1.03
C GLN A 36 19.94 -10.60 -1.89
N PHE A 37 19.22 -9.78 -2.65
CA PHE A 37 18.02 -10.18 -3.38
C PHE A 37 18.14 -10.04 -4.90
N ASP A 38 19.27 -9.58 -5.41
CA ASP A 38 19.46 -9.24 -6.82
C ASP A 38 18.49 -8.13 -7.30
N PHE A 39 18.30 -7.99 -8.62
CA PHE A 39 17.38 -6.99 -9.19
C PHE A 39 15.96 -7.56 -9.30
N THR A 40 15.17 -7.39 -8.24
CA THR A 40 13.85 -8.04 -8.10
C THR A 40 12.69 -7.29 -8.76
N GLU A 41 12.69 -5.96 -8.76
CA GLU A 41 11.55 -5.15 -9.18
C GLU A 41 11.93 -4.10 -10.25
N PRO A 42 11.38 -4.21 -11.48
CA PRO A 42 11.62 -3.21 -12.51
C PRO A 42 10.84 -1.91 -12.23
N GLY A 43 11.46 -0.77 -12.53
CA GLY A 43 10.75 0.52 -12.50
C GLY A 43 9.82 0.74 -13.69
N LEU A 44 9.03 1.80 -13.62
CA LEU A 44 8.06 2.19 -14.66
C LEU A 44 8.57 3.39 -15.46
N LEU A 45 8.53 3.26 -16.80
CA LEU A 45 8.81 4.34 -17.73
C LEU A 45 7.52 4.91 -18.33
N ASP A 46 7.50 6.22 -18.46
CA ASP A 46 6.45 6.96 -19.17
C ASP A 46 6.81 7.13 -20.65
N GLU A 47 6.02 6.51 -21.52
CA GLU A 47 6.18 6.56 -22.98
C GLU A 47 6.13 7.98 -23.55
N ARG A 48 5.39 8.90 -22.91
CA ARG A 48 5.28 10.29 -23.40
C ARG A 48 6.58 11.07 -23.16
N THR A 49 7.17 10.90 -21.97
CA THR A 49 8.37 11.66 -21.57
C THR A 49 9.67 10.91 -21.85
N GLY A 50 9.61 9.59 -22.04
CA GLY A 50 10.78 8.73 -22.18
C GLY A 50 11.59 8.61 -20.88
N ARG A 51 10.97 8.85 -19.73
CA ARG A 51 11.63 8.92 -18.42
C ARG A 51 10.98 7.98 -17.41
N LEU A 52 11.77 7.54 -16.44
CA LEU A 52 11.26 6.83 -15.29
C LEU A 52 10.35 7.73 -14.46
N VAL A 53 9.22 7.15 -14.06
CA VAL A 53 8.29 7.76 -13.10
C VAL A 53 8.21 6.98 -11.79
N ALA A 54 8.76 5.77 -11.72
CA ALA A 54 8.94 5.02 -10.48
C ALA A 54 10.19 4.11 -10.53
N GLY A 55 10.77 3.82 -9.36
CA GLY A 55 11.87 2.87 -9.20
C GLY A 55 13.28 3.43 -9.41
N HIS A 56 13.47 4.75 -9.41
CA HIS A 56 14.77 5.42 -9.69
C HIS A 56 15.94 4.84 -8.87
N GLY A 57 15.76 4.69 -7.55
CA GLY A 57 16.85 4.24 -6.67
C GLY A 57 17.44 2.88 -7.01
N ARG A 58 16.67 1.97 -7.62
CA ARG A 58 17.16 0.63 -8.01
C ARG A 58 18.09 0.71 -9.21
N TYR A 59 17.79 1.57 -10.18
CA TYR A 59 18.69 1.80 -11.31
C TYR A 59 19.96 2.55 -10.88
N ASP A 60 19.82 3.49 -9.94
CA ASP A 60 20.97 4.16 -9.34
C ASP A 60 21.89 3.15 -8.62
N ALA A 61 21.32 2.19 -7.88
CA ALA A 61 22.05 1.10 -7.24
C ALA A 61 22.78 0.20 -8.26
N LEU A 62 22.11 -0.18 -9.35
CA LEU A 62 22.77 -0.92 -10.45
C LEU A 62 23.92 -0.13 -11.08
N ALA A 63 23.74 1.17 -11.30
CA ALA A 63 24.79 2.03 -11.86
C ALA A 63 25.99 2.12 -10.92
N ARG A 64 25.75 2.33 -9.61
CA ARG A 64 26.81 2.30 -8.59
C ARG A 64 27.53 0.95 -8.55
N ARG A 65 26.78 -0.16 -8.52
CA ARG A 65 27.30 -1.52 -8.51
C ARG A 65 28.23 -1.78 -9.70
N ARG A 66 27.77 -1.45 -10.91
CA ARG A 66 28.57 -1.57 -12.14
C ARG A 66 29.83 -0.71 -12.06
N ASN A 67 29.71 0.54 -11.63
CA ASN A 67 30.85 1.47 -11.51
C ASN A 67 31.88 1.01 -10.46
N ALA A 68 31.44 0.26 -9.44
CA ALA A 68 32.31 -0.39 -8.46
C ALA A 68 32.98 -1.68 -8.99
N GLY A 69 32.69 -2.10 -10.22
CA GLY A 69 33.22 -3.34 -10.82
C GLY A 69 32.63 -4.62 -10.24
N LYS A 70 31.51 -4.54 -9.51
CA LYS A 70 30.78 -5.71 -9.01
C LYS A 70 30.06 -6.43 -10.17
N PRO A 71 29.86 -7.76 -10.08
CA PRO A 71 29.14 -8.51 -11.12
C PRO A 71 27.69 -8.07 -11.25
N ALA A 72 27.11 -8.27 -12.43
CA ALA A 72 25.68 -8.06 -12.65
C ALA A 72 24.86 -8.98 -11.72
N PRO A 73 23.86 -8.44 -11.01
CA PRO A 73 22.94 -9.27 -10.24
C PRO A 73 21.98 -9.98 -11.18
N ASP A 74 21.31 -11.02 -10.67
CA ASP A 74 20.23 -11.66 -11.40
C ASP A 74 19.15 -10.64 -11.80
N GLY A 75 18.49 -10.91 -12.93
CA GLY A 75 17.57 -9.96 -13.56
C GLY A 75 18.26 -8.94 -14.47
N VAL A 76 19.58 -8.74 -14.39
CA VAL A 76 20.35 -7.91 -15.32
C VAL A 76 21.04 -8.77 -16.38
N VAL A 77 20.81 -8.47 -17.66
CA VAL A 77 21.44 -9.19 -18.78
C VAL A 77 22.65 -8.43 -19.28
N VAL A 78 23.82 -9.06 -19.26
CA VAL A 78 25.06 -8.48 -19.78
C VAL A 78 25.27 -8.92 -21.22
N SER A 79 25.29 -7.96 -22.14
CA SER A 79 25.55 -8.18 -23.56
C SER A 79 27.02 -8.56 -23.82
N GLY A 80 27.31 -9.12 -24.99
CA GLY A 80 28.66 -9.56 -25.35
C GLY A 80 29.73 -8.45 -25.37
N ASP A 81 29.32 -7.19 -25.45
CA ASP A 81 30.17 -6.00 -25.37
C ASP A 81 30.32 -5.44 -23.93
N GLY A 82 29.72 -6.11 -22.93
CA GLY A 82 29.74 -5.69 -21.53
C GLY A 82 28.60 -4.76 -21.12
N THR A 83 27.68 -4.41 -22.03
CA THR A 83 26.54 -3.54 -21.72
C THR A 83 25.55 -4.23 -20.79
N TRP A 84 25.23 -3.59 -19.67
CA TRP A 84 24.17 -4.05 -18.78
C TRP A 84 22.81 -3.61 -19.32
N THR A 85 21.93 -4.58 -19.55
CA THR A 85 20.54 -4.35 -19.95
C THR A 85 19.62 -4.80 -18.84
N VAL A 86 18.63 -3.96 -18.52
CA VAL A 86 17.82 -4.05 -17.32
C VAL A 86 16.33 -4.04 -17.69
N PRO A 87 15.48 -4.81 -16.99
CA PRO A 87 14.06 -4.83 -17.28
C PRO A 87 13.39 -3.55 -16.79
N VAL A 88 12.48 -3.02 -17.62
CA VAL A 88 11.69 -1.82 -17.36
C VAL A 88 10.24 -2.11 -17.74
N VAL A 89 9.29 -1.70 -16.91
CA VAL A 89 7.87 -1.74 -17.27
C VAL A 89 7.56 -0.59 -18.24
N ARG A 90 6.91 -0.94 -19.36
CA ARG A 90 6.61 -0.06 -20.50
C ARG A 90 5.12 -0.06 -20.85
N GLY A 91 4.74 0.85 -21.73
CA GLY A 91 3.40 0.99 -22.32
C GLY A 91 2.49 2.01 -21.62
N TRP A 92 2.91 2.64 -20.51
CA TRP A 92 2.13 3.70 -19.86
C TRP A 92 2.54 5.06 -20.41
N ALA A 93 1.56 5.94 -20.66
CA ALA A 93 1.83 7.32 -21.02
C ALA A 93 1.09 8.25 -20.08
N SER A 94 1.79 9.24 -19.52
CA SER A 94 1.16 10.35 -18.83
C SER A 94 0.37 11.22 -19.82
N ARG A 95 -0.63 11.97 -19.34
CA ARG A 95 -1.45 12.85 -20.18
C ARG A 95 -0.76 14.19 -20.43
N ASP A 96 -0.03 14.65 -19.41
CA ASP A 96 0.75 15.87 -19.35
C ASP A 96 1.83 15.72 -18.25
N ASP A 97 2.69 16.74 -18.09
CA ASP A 97 3.80 16.69 -17.14
C ASP A 97 3.31 16.67 -15.69
N ALA A 98 2.21 17.36 -15.39
CA ALA A 98 1.60 17.33 -14.06
C ALA A 98 1.12 15.92 -13.68
N HIS A 99 0.57 15.16 -14.64
CA HIS A 99 0.17 13.76 -14.42
C HIS A 99 1.38 12.84 -14.17
N ALA A 100 2.50 13.07 -14.86
CA ALA A 100 3.74 12.33 -14.61
C ALA A 100 4.32 12.64 -13.22
N GLU A 101 4.42 13.93 -12.87
CA GLU A 101 4.90 14.36 -11.55
C GLU A 101 3.99 13.84 -10.42
N ALA A 102 2.67 13.94 -10.59
CA ALA A 102 1.71 13.44 -9.62
C ALA A 102 1.84 11.93 -9.41
N TYR A 103 2.01 11.16 -10.50
CA TYR A 103 2.22 9.71 -10.40
C TYR A 103 3.53 9.39 -9.66
N LEU A 104 4.62 10.09 -9.98
CA LEU A 104 5.91 9.91 -9.31
C LEU A 104 5.80 10.15 -7.80
N ILE A 105 5.10 11.21 -7.40
CA ILE A 105 4.86 11.50 -5.99
C ILE A 105 3.98 10.41 -5.38
N ALA A 106 2.88 10.04 -6.03
CA ALA A 106 1.94 9.04 -5.53
C ALA A 106 2.58 7.66 -5.35
N SER A 107 3.35 7.17 -6.33
CA SER A 107 3.98 5.84 -6.24
C SER A 107 4.94 5.73 -5.06
N ASN A 108 5.54 6.84 -4.66
CA ASN A 108 6.46 6.90 -3.54
C ASN A 108 5.73 7.13 -2.21
N HIS A 109 4.84 8.13 -2.17
CA HIS A 109 4.17 8.53 -0.94
C HIS A 109 3.14 7.51 -0.48
N LEU A 110 2.38 6.89 -1.40
CA LEU A 110 1.39 5.89 -1.04
C LEU A 110 2.03 4.63 -0.44
N THR A 111 3.22 4.26 -0.91
CA THR A 111 3.99 3.16 -0.34
C THR A 111 4.43 3.46 1.09
N THR A 112 4.91 4.68 1.37
CA THR A 112 5.35 5.06 2.74
C THR A 112 4.17 5.39 3.66
N LYS A 113 3.03 5.80 3.11
CA LYS A 113 1.84 6.17 3.88
C LYS A 113 1.08 4.95 4.40
N GLY A 114 1.25 3.78 3.78
CA GLY A 114 0.57 2.55 4.17
C GLY A 114 0.82 2.12 5.62
N GLY A 115 1.89 2.61 6.23
CA GLY A 115 2.31 2.19 7.57
C GLY A 115 2.65 0.70 7.61
N TRP A 116 2.87 0.19 8.81
CA TRP A 116 3.05 -1.23 9.07
C TRP A 116 2.08 -1.64 10.18
N ASP A 117 1.76 -2.93 10.24
CA ASP A 117 1.30 -3.52 11.49
C ASP A 117 2.54 -3.75 12.33
N ASP A 118 2.70 -2.97 13.40
CA ASP A 118 3.95 -2.94 14.15
C ASP A 118 4.22 -4.26 14.88
N ALA A 119 3.17 -5.00 15.27
CA ALA A 119 3.31 -6.31 15.90
C ALA A 119 3.82 -7.36 14.91
N ASP A 120 3.17 -7.47 13.75
CA ASP A 120 3.59 -8.39 12.70
C ASP A 120 4.98 -8.01 12.16
N LEU A 121 5.26 -6.72 12.00
CA LEU A 121 6.56 -6.23 11.57
C LEU A 121 7.66 -6.60 12.57
N ALA A 122 7.44 -6.37 13.87
CA ALA A 122 8.40 -6.69 14.91
C ALA A 122 8.69 -8.20 15.01
N ASP A 123 7.67 -9.05 14.87
CA ASP A 123 7.83 -10.51 14.88
C ASP A 123 8.67 -10.98 13.67
N MET A 124 8.33 -10.50 12.47
CA MET A 124 9.11 -10.81 11.25
C MET A 124 10.57 -10.34 11.36
N LEU A 125 10.80 -9.11 11.82
CA LEU A 125 12.14 -8.54 11.94
C LEU A 125 12.98 -9.30 12.99
N SER A 126 12.38 -9.65 14.13
CA SER A 126 13.04 -10.45 15.17
C SER A 126 13.41 -11.84 14.65
N GLY A 127 12.48 -12.50 13.95
CA GLY A 127 12.74 -13.79 13.34
C GLY A 127 13.84 -13.75 12.26
N LEU A 128 13.91 -12.67 11.49
CA LEU A 128 14.99 -12.46 10.51
C LEU A 128 16.33 -12.23 11.18
N GLU A 129 16.40 -11.43 12.24
CA GLU A 129 17.65 -11.16 12.94
C GLU A 129 18.22 -12.42 13.61
N ASP A 130 17.37 -13.23 14.24
CA ASP A 130 17.78 -14.50 14.85
C ASP A 130 18.26 -15.53 13.82
N LEU A 131 17.70 -15.49 12.61
CA LEU A 131 18.02 -16.43 11.54
C LEU A 131 19.28 -16.03 10.78
N ASP A 132 19.38 -14.78 10.34
CA ASP A 132 20.44 -14.27 9.48
C ASP A 132 20.54 -12.74 9.54
N ALA A 133 21.62 -12.24 10.16
CA ALA A 133 21.88 -10.81 10.32
C ALA A 133 22.06 -10.06 8.99
N ASP A 134 22.54 -10.71 7.93
CA ASP A 134 22.68 -10.08 6.61
C ASP A 134 21.32 -9.92 5.94
N LEU A 135 20.41 -10.89 6.12
CA LEU A 135 19.01 -10.76 5.68
C LEU A 135 18.27 -9.65 6.43
N PHE A 136 18.45 -9.58 7.75
CA PHE A 136 17.90 -8.50 8.55
C PHE A 136 18.41 -7.13 8.09
N ALA A 137 19.72 -6.97 7.92
CA ALA A 137 20.30 -5.72 7.43
C ALA A 137 19.77 -5.32 6.04
N ALA A 138 19.49 -6.29 5.17
CA ALA A 138 18.94 -6.05 3.84
C ALA A 138 17.48 -5.56 3.83
N THR A 139 16.76 -5.65 4.96
CA THR A 139 15.42 -5.04 5.12
C THR A 139 15.46 -3.51 5.16
N GLY A 140 16.62 -2.93 5.51
CA GLY A 140 16.78 -1.50 5.76
C GLY A 140 16.39 -1.06 7.17
N PHE A 141 15.99 -1.98 8.05
CA PHE A 141 15.84 -1.73 9.48
C PHE A 141 17.16 -1.99 10.22
N ASP A 142 17.44 -1.16 11.22
CA ASP A 142 18.51 -1.41 12.18
C ASP A 142 17.97 -1.95 13.51
N ARG A 143 18.89 -2.48 14.34
CA ARG A 143 18.52 -3.08 15.63
C ARG A 143 17.86 -2.06 16.57
N GLY A 144 18.25 -0.79 16.51
CA GLY A 144 17.64 0.26 17.33
C GLY A 144 16.19 0.54 16.93
N GLN A 145 15.87 0.47 15.64
CA GLN A 145 14.50 0.57 15.14
C GLN A 145 13.65 -0.64 15.54
N LEU A 146 14.21 -1.85 15.51
CA LEU A 146 13.52 -3.05 16.03
C LEU A 146 13.28 -2.94 17.54
N ASP A 147 14.29 -2.54 18.32
CA ASP A 147 14.14 -2.36 19.77
C ASP A 147 13.06 -1.31 20.10
N ALA A 148 12.97 -0.24 19.30
CA ALA A 148 11.92 0.78 19.46
C ALA A 148 10.51 0.21 19.16
N LEU A 149 10.36 -0.54 18.06
CA LEU A 149 9.10 -1.23 17.72
C LEU A 149 8.66 -2.18 18.83
N LEU A 150 9.58 -2.98 19.38
CA LEU A 150 9.29 -3.90 20.48
C LEU A 150 8.91 -3.16 21.77
N ALA A 151 9.60 -2.06 22.10
CA ALA A 151 9.31 -1.27 23.29
C ALA A 151 7.93 -0.60 23.22
N ASP A 152 7.54 -0.07 22.07
CA ASP A 152 6.23 0.56 21.87
C ASP A 152 5.09 -0.46 22.09
N LEU A 153 5.27 -1.71 21.63
CA LEU A 153 4.32 -2.81 21.88
C LEU A 153 4.25 -3.25 23.35
N GLU A 154 5.36 -3.18 24.09
CA GLU A 154 5.40 -3.48 25.52
C GLU A 154 4.68 -2.40 26.35
N THR A 155 4.77 -1.12 25.95
CA THR A 155 4.05 -0.03 26.62
C THR A 155 2.54 -0.08 26.42
N ASP A 156 2.07 -0.46 25.23
CA ASP A 156 0.62 -0.64 24.97
C ASP A 156 0.03 -1.86 25.72
N GLY A 157 0.87 -2.84 26.07
CA GLY A 157 0.47 -4.01 26.87
C GLY A 157 0.53 -3.83 28.39
N ALA A 158 1.10 -2.72 28.89
CA ALA A 158 1.39 -2.53 30.31
C ALA A 158 0.30 -1.77 31.10
N GLU A 159 -0.78 -1.31 30.46
CA GLU A 159 -1.85 -0.56 31.14
C GLU A 159 -2.83 -1.43 31.97
N ASP A 160 -2.74 -2.76 31.91
CA ASP A 160 -3.71 -3.66 32.57
C ASP A 160 -3.30 -4.18 33.96
N GLU A 161 -2.15 -3.79 34.52
CA GLU A 161 -1.74 -4.23 35.87
C GLU A 161 -1.13 -3.10 36.72
N THR A 162 -1.96 -2.19 37.25
CA THR A 162 -1.88 -1.78 38.67
C THR A 162 -3.09 -0.94 39.07
N GLY A 163 -3.89 -1.45 40.01
CA GLY A 163 -4.98 -0.70 40.61
C GLY A 163 -4.48 0.44 41.49
N VAL A 164 -4.78 1.69 41.09
CA VAL A 164 -4.92 2.84 41.99
C VAL A 164 -6.06 3.72 41.48
N GLN A 165 -7.05 4.00 42.33
CA GLN A 165 -8.07 5.02 42.09
C GLN A 165 -7.47 6.41 42.30
N GLU A 166 -7.63 7.34 41.35
CA GLU A 166 -7.77 8.78 41.61
C GLU A 166 -8.20 9.57 40.34
N GLY A 167 -9.36 10.23 40.39
CA GLY A 167 -9.71 11.48 39.68
C GLY A 167 -9.85 11.52 38.14
N PRO A 168 -10.80 12.29 37.56
CA PRO A 168 -10.89 12.45 36.11
C PRO A 168 -9.82 13.44 35.64
N GLU A 169 -8.75 12.92 35.05
CA GLU A 169 -7.78 13.71 34.30
C GLU A 169 -8.09 13.49 32.82
N GLU A 170 -8.46 14.57 32.13
CA GLU A 170 -8.78 14.57 30.70
C GLU A 170 -7.53 14.09 29.93
N ALA A 171 -7.61 12.88 29.37
CA ALA A 171 -6.62 12.36 28.45
C ALA A 171 -6.43 13.36 27.28
N PRO A 172 -5.21 13.54 26.76
CA PRO A 172 -5.05 14.25 25.50
C PRO A 172 -5.79 13.42 24.45
N GLU A 173 -6.83 14.00 23.82
CA GLU A 173 -7.49 13.38 22.69
C GLU A 173 -6.42 13.02 21.65
N GLU A 174 -6.21 11.72 21.43
CA GLU A 174 -5.48 11.28 20.25
C GLU A 174 -6.12 11.94 19.02
N PRO A 175 -5.33 12.49 18.08
CA PRO A 175 -5.90 13.07 16.88
C PRO A 175 -6.73 11.97 16.21
N ALA A 176 -8.02 12.23 16.02
CA ALA A 176 -8.91 11.28 15.38
C ALA A 176 -8.26 10.87 14.05
N ARG A 177 -8.34 9.59 13.65
CA ARG A 177 -7.72 9.13 12.39
C ARG A 177 -8.13 9.99 11.17
N GLY A 178 -9.25 10.71 11.21
CA GLY A 178 -9.60 11.69 10.18
C GLY A 178 -8.75 12.97 10.18
N ASP A 179 -8.11 13.36 11.28
CA ASP A 179 -7.08 14.42 11.31
C ASP A 179 -5.83 14.01 10.52
N LEU A 180 -5.42 12.74 10.60
CA LEU A 180 -4.32 12.19 9.81
C LEU A 180 -4.64 12.11 8.30
N LEU A 181 -5.93 11.99 7.95
CA LEU A 181 -6.40 11.98 6.57
C LEU A 181 -6.66 13.39 6.02
N ALA A 182 -6.98 14.37 6.88
CA ALA A 182 -7.05 15.79 6.54
C ALA A 182 -5.69 16.34 6.07
N LEU A 183 -4.57 15.83 6.63
CA LEU A 183 -3.21 16.16 6.21
C LEU A 183 -2.85 15.67 4.79
N ALA A 184 -3.62 14.73 4.22
CA ALA A 184 -3.32 14.10 2.93
C ALA A 184 -4.12 14.66 1.73
N GLY A 185 -4.98 15.65 1.92
CA GLY A 185 -5.57 16.45 0.84
C GLY A 185 -6.46 15.71 -0.20
N VAL A 186 -6.76 14.43 0.00
CA VAL A 186 -7.63 13.63 -0.89
C VAL A 186 -8.91 13.24 -0.13
N THR A 187 -9.74 14.26 0.15
CA THR A 187 -11.21 14.30 0.37
C THR A 187 -11.87 13.32 1.37
N VAL A 188 -12.81 13.67 2.27
CA VAL A 188 -13.56 14.89 2.65
C VAL A 188 -14.04 14.59 4.08
N GLY A 189 -13.55 15.30 5.11
CA GLY A 189 -14.10 15.25 6.47
C GLY A 189 -14.07 13.90 7.19
N GLU A 190 -14.38 13.94 8.48
CA GLU A 190 -14.78 12.74 9.22
C GLU A 190 -16.02 12.13 8.54
N PRO A 191 -16.08 10.79 8.39
CA PRO A 191 -17.23 10.18 7.76
C PRO A 191 -18.50 10.40 8.58
N GLU A 192 -19.61 10.57 7.90
CA GLU A 192 -20.92 10.78 8.54
C GLU A 192 -21.45 9.46 9.11
N HIS A 193 -21.18 8.34 8.44
CA HIS A 193 -21.52 7.00 8.91
C HIS A 193 -20.43 6.42 9.81
N GLN A 194 -20.84 5.89 10.96
CA GLN A 194 -19.97 5.09 11.83
C GLN A 194 -20.31 3.61 11.67
N VAL A 195 -19.28 2.78 11.56
CA VAL A 195 -19.43 1.34 11.38
C VAL A 195 -18.64 0.57 12.42
N GLU A 196 -19.11 -0.63 12.73
CA GLU A 196 -18.46 -1.58 13.63
C GLU A 196 -18.12 -2.89 12.93
N LYS A 197 -17.08 -3.56 13.45
CA LYS A 197 -16.72 -4.90 12.97
C LYS A 197 -17.89 -5.86 13.15
N GLY A 198 -18.12 -6.71 12.15
CA GLY A 198 -19.24 -7.65 12.08
C GLY A 198 -20.49 -7.09 11.38
N GLN A 199 -20.59 -5.78 11.18
CA GLN A 199 -21.78 -5.21 10.55
C GLN A 199 -21.87 -5.54 9.05
N VAL A 200 -23.09 -5.73 8.60
CA VAL A 200 -23.44 -5.87 7.18
C VAL A 200 -24.36 -4.72 6.79
N TRP A 201 -24.02 -4.04 5.71
CA TRP A 201 -24.75 -2.89 5.19
C TRP A 201 -25.28 -3.16 3.79
N GLU A 202 -26.50 -2.70 3.51
CA GLU A 202 -27.14 -2.74 2.19
C GLU A 202 -26.92 -1.43 1.45
N LEU A 203 -26.41 -1.54 0.23
CA LEU A 203 -26.16 -0.44 -0.69
C LEU A 203 -26.93 -0.75 -1.98
N GLY A 204 -28.25 -0.56 -1.93
CA GLY A 204 -29.15 -1.11 -2.94
C GLY A 204 -29.06 -2.64 -2.99
N GLU A 205 -28.70 -3.19 -4.15
CA GLU A 205 -28.51 -4.64 -4.31
C GLU A 205 -27.19 -5.13 -3.70
N HIS A 206 -26.19 -4.24 -3.54
CA HIS A 206 -24.88 -4.60 -3.02
C HIS A 206 -24.89 -4.86 -1.50
N ARG A 207 -23.88 -5.58 -1.01
CA ARG A 207 -23.60 -5.73 0.42
C ARG A 207 -22.19 -5.26 0.71
N LEU A 208 -22.05 -4.48 1.77
CA LEU A 208 -20.77 -4.16 2.40
C LEU A 208 -20.71 -4.90 3.73
N VAL A 209 -19.67 -5.69 3.95
CA VAL A 209 -19.42 -6.42 5.19
C VAL A 209 -18.17 -5.85 5.84
N VAL A 210 -18.30 -5.40 7.08
CA VAL A 210 -17.19 -4.84 7.85
C VAL A 210 -16.53 -5.99 8.62
N ALA A 211 -15.72 -6.78 7.93
CA ALA A 211 -15.08 -7.97 8.51
C ALA A 211 -13.74 -8.26 7.85
N GLU A 212 -12.95 -9.13 8.48
CA GLU A 212 -11.72 -9.65 7.89
C GLU A 212 -11.98 -10.49 6.64
N VAL A 213 -11.11 -10.31 5.64
CA VAL A 213 -11.26 -10.99 4.35
C VAL A 213 -10.90 -12.46 4.47
N PHE A 214 -9.81 -12.82 5.15
CA PHE A 214 -9.32 -14.20 5.18
C PHE A 214 -10.06 -15.06 6.21
N ASP A 215 -10.21 -14.56 7.44
CA ASP A 215 -10.79 -15.33 8.55
C ASP A 215 -12.25 -14.95 8.86
N GLY A 216 -12.72 -13.80 8.39
CA GLY A 216 -14.11 -13.35 8.55
C GLY A 216 -15.09 -13.98 7.56
N TRP A 217 -14.67 -15.01 6.81
CA TRP A 217 -15.49 -15.66 5.78
C TRP A 217 -16.85 -16.20 6.24
N PRO A 218 -17.08 -16.61 7.50
CA PRO A 218 -18.42 -16.96 7.95
C PRO A 218 -19.42 -15.79 7.88
N ALA A 219 -18.95 -14.54 8.01
CA ALA A 219 -19.79 -13.35 7.98
C ALA A 219 -20.18 -12.92 6.56
N TRP A 220 -19.33 -13.18 5.56
CA TRP A 220 -19.55 -12.69 4.19
C TRP A 220 -19.82 -13.78 3.15
N SER A 221 -19.34 -15.02 3.34
CA SER A 221 -19.56 -16.10 2.38
C SER A 221 -21.03 -16.48 2.18
N PRO A 222 -21.92 -16.45 3.19
CA PRO A 222 -23.34 -16.75 2.98
C PRO A 222 -24.05 -15.71 2.09
N LEU A 223 -23.48 -14.52 1.95
CA LEU A 223 -24.03 -13.45 1.11
C LEU A 223 -23.67 -13.61 -0.38
N LEU A 224 -22.72 -14.50 -0.70
CA LEU A 224 -22.35 -14.84 -2.08
C LEU A 224 -23.37 -15.79 -2.70
N ILE A 225 -24.42 -15.21 -3.29
CA ILE A 225 -25.42 -15.91 -4.10
C ILE A 225 -25.00 -16.00 -5.58
N GLU A 226 -25.79 -16.70 -6.40
CA GLU A 226 -25.59 -16.79 -7.85
C GLU A 226 -25.46 -15.39 -8.48
N ASP A 227 -24.51 -15.25 -9.40
CA ASP A 227 -24.12 -14.01 -10.09
C ASP A 227 -23.48 -12.88 -9.25
N SER A 228 -23.35 -13.05 -7.93
CA SER A 228 -22.58 -12.13 -7.08
C SER A 228 -21.12 -12.00 -7.53
N LEU A 229 -20.57 -10.81 -7.34
CA LEU A 229 -19.15 -10.51 -7.45
C LEU A 229 -18.58 -10.29 -6.06
N PHE A 230 -17.63 -11.15 -5.68
CA PHE A 230 -16.84 -10.94 -4.48
C PHE A 230 -15.80 -9.84 -4.72
N LEU A 231 -15.72 -8.87 -3.80
CA LEU A 231 -14.74 -7.81 -3.86
C LEU A 231 -14.10 -7.57 -2.48
N PRO A 232 -12.92 -8.16 -2.22
CA PRO A 232 -12.16 -7.87 -1.00
C PRO A 232 -11.48 -6.49 -1.12
N TYR A 233 -11.37 -5.80 0.01
CA TYR A 233 -10.71 -4.49 0.12
C TYR A 233 -11.20 -3.47 -0.92
N PRO A 234 -12.52 -3.20 -0.99
CA PRO A 234 -13.13 -2.31 -1.97
C PRO A 234 -12.66 -0.85 -1.77
N THR A 235 -12.48 -0.12 -2.87
CA THR A 235 -12.39 1.34 -2.82
C THR A 235 -13.78 1.96 -2.60
N PRO A 236 -13.88 3.20 -2.07
CA PRO A 236 -15.18 3.86 -1.83
C PRO A 236 -16.07 4.04 -3.07
N LEU A 237 -15.51 3.93 -4.28
CA LEU A 237 -16.25 4.04 -5.55
C LEU A 237 -16.59 2.69 -6.17
N ALA A 238 -16.26 1.57 -5.50
CA ALA A 238 -16.49 0.23 -6.02
C ALA A 238 -17.94 -0.06 -6.47
N PRO A 239 -18.99 0.40 -5.77
CA PRO A 239 -20.38 0.20 -6.20
C PRO A 239 -20.70 0.83 -7.57
N PHE A 240 -19.94 1.83 -8.00
CA PHE A 240 -20.18 2.61 -9.21
C PHE A 240 -19.30 2.19 -10.39
N ALA A 241 -18.47 1.17 -10.23
CA ALA A 241 -17.61 0.69 -11.31
C ALA A 241 -18.43 -0.04 -12.39
N ASP A 242 -18.04 0.06 -13.67
CA ASP A 242 -18.74 -0.61 -14.79
C ASP A 242 -18.95 -2.12 -14.56
N ARG A 243 -18.03 -2.77 -13.85
CA ARG A 243 -18.12 -4.19 -13.48
C ARG A 243 -19.27 -4.53 -12.51
N ALA A 244 -19.78 -3.54 -11.79
CA ALA A 244 -20.92 -3.67 -10.88
C ALA A 244 -22.26 -3.52 -11.62
N ALA A 245 -22.27 -3.11 -12.88
CA ALA A 245 -23.49 -2.91 -13.65
C ALA A 245 -24.25 -4.23 -13.84
N GLY A 246 -25.44 -4.31 -13.25
CA GLY A 246 -26.32 -5.49 -13.35
C GLY A 246 -25.85 -6.71 -12.55
N ARG A 247 -24.90 -6.54 -11.61
CA ARG A 247 -24.41 -7.61 -10.75
C ARG A 247 -24.29 -7.15 -9.31
N ARG A 248 -24.77 -7.98 -8.39
CA ARG A 248 -24.60 -7.77 -6.95
C ARG A 248 -23.12 -7.82 -6.58
N LEU A 249 -22.67 -6.87 -5.77
CA LEU A 249 -21.34 -6.90 -5.18
C LEU A 249 -21.49 -7.38 -3.74
N VAL A 250 -20.61 -8.29 -3.31
CA VAL A 250 -20.37 -8.60 -1.90
C VAL A 250 -18.98 -8.08 -1.59
N MET A 251 -18.96 -6.92 -0.96
CA MET A 251 -17.77 -6.16 -0.65
C MET A 251 -17.36 -6.42 0.79
N VAL A 252 -16.09 -6.76 1.03
CA VAL A 252 -15.58 -7.03 2.39
C VAL A 252 -14.46 -6.05 2.69
N GLN A 253 -14.68 -5.21 3.72
CA GLN A 253 -13.78 -4.11 4.08
C GLN A 253 -13.48 -4.16 5.58
N PRO A 254 -12.29 -4.63 5.99
CA PRO A 254 -11.93 -4.67 7.41
C PRO A 254 -11.62 -3.29 8.00
N GLU A 255 -11.18 -2.33 7.18
CA GLU A 255 -10.85 -0.99 7.65
C GLU A 255 -12.12 -0.14 7.80
N ARG A 256 -12.51 0.14 9.05
CA ARG A 256 -13.74 0.87 9.41
C ARG A 256 -13.81 2.24 8.77
N TYR A 257 -12.68 2.97 8.73
CA TYR A 257 -12.65 4.29 8.12
C TYR A 257 -13.00 4.24 6.62
N LEU A 258 -12.48 3.25 5.89
CA LEU A 258 -12.77 3.08 4.47
C LEU A 258 -14.18 2.58 4.22
N ALA A 259 -14.70 1.70 5.09
CA ALA A 259 -16.08 1.24 5.05
C ALA A 259 -17.06 2.41 5.27
N SER A 260 -16.84 3.24 6.28
CA SER A 260 -17.59 4.46 6.55
C SER A 260 -17.60 5.43 5.35
N HIS A 261 -16.44 5.70 4.75
CA HIS A 261 -16.37 6.55 3.55
C HIS A 261 -17.07 5.94 2.33
N LEU A 262 -17.09 4.61 2.21
CA LEU A 262 -17.84 3.92 1.16
C LEU A 262 -19.35 4.16 1.33
N LEU A 263 -19.86 4.09 2.57
CA LEU A 263 -21.26 4.41 2.90
C LEU A 263 -21.61 5.86 2.54
N ASP A 264 -20.76 6.82 2.94
CA ASP A 264 -20.96 8.24 2.63
C ASP A 264 -20.97 8.52 1.13
N LYS A 265 -20.02 7.93 0.39
CA LYS A 265 -19.94 8.07 -1.07
C LYS A 265 -21.14 7.43 -1.74
N TRP A 266 -21.60 6.27 -1.24
CA TRP A 266 -22.82 5.66 -1.70
C TRP A 266 -24.01 6.60 -1.54
N ALA A 267 -24.25 7.10 -0.33
CA ALA A 267 -25.35 8.01 -0.03
C ALA A 267 -25.32 9.26 -0.93
N ARG A 268 -24.15 9.88 -1.04
CA ARG A 268 -23.96 11.12 -1.78
C ARG A 268 -24.11 10.98 -3.30
N ILE A 269 -23.67 9.86 -3.88
CA ILE A 269 -23.69 9.65 -5.34
C ILE A 269 -24.99 9.01 -5.80
N SER A 270 -25.49 8.00 -5.08
CA SER A 270 -26.73 7.29 -5.43
C SER A 270 -27.99 8.07 -5.01
N GLY A 271 -27.88 8.93 -3.99
CA GLY A 271 -29.03 9.56 -3.33
C GLY A 271 -29.85 8.60 -2.45
N GLN A 272 -29.36 7.39 -2.18
CA GLN A 272 -30.00 6.37 -1.36
C GLN A 272 -29.25 6.16 -0.06
N GLU A 273 -29.96 6.11 1.07
CA GLU A 273 -29.34 5.87 2.37
C GLU A 273 -28.86 4.41 2.50
N PRO A 274 -27.63 4.17 2.96
CA PRO A 274 -27.20 2.83 3.34
C PRO A 274 -28.03 2.31 4.51
N VAL A 275 -28.35 1.01 4.49
CA VAL A 275 -29.17 0.38 5.53
C VAL A 275 -28.33 -0.65 6.28
N LEU A 276 -28.20 -0.50 7.60
CA LEU A 276 -27.61 -1.54 8.44
C LEU A 276 -28.56 -2.73 8.51
N VAL A 277 -28.03 -3.94 8.30
CA VAL A 277 -28.77 -5.19 8.47
C VAL A 277 -28.69 -5.58 9.95
N ASP A 278 -29.82 -5.53 10.65
CA ASP A 278 -29.91 -6.01 12.04
C ASP A 278 -29.92 -7.55 12.06
N ASP A 279 -29.23 -8.14 13.05
CA ASP A 279 -29.05 -9.59 13.24
C ASP A 279 -30.33 -10.33 13.72
N GLU A 280 -31.50 -9.69 13.66
CA GLU A 280 -32.79 -10.27 14.05
C GLU A 280 -33.59 -10.74 12.82
N SER A 281 -33.29 -11.95 12.34
CA SER A 281 -34.24 -12.84 11.61
C SER A 281 -33.73 -14.27 11.56
#